data_AF-A0A5C6ABQ1-F1
#
_entry.id   AF-A0A5C6ABQ1-F1
#
_cell.length_a   1.000
_cell.length_b   1.000
_cell.length_c   1.000
_cell.angle_alpha   90.00
_cell.angle_beta   90.00
_cell.angle_gamma   90.00
#
_symmetry.space_group_name_H-M   'P 1'
#
loop_
_entity.id
_entity.type
_entity.pdbx_description
1 polymer ?
#
loop_
_entity_poly.entity_id
_entity_poly.type
_entity_poly.pdbx_seq_one_letter_code
_entity_poly.pdbx_strand_id
1 'polypeptide(L)'
;MVRSLTPRAALAALLTLATVVAAEARDWTRFRGPNGAGVSLDEAPPVEWSDTKNLAWKVDLPGPGSSCPIVVGDKLFVTCWTGYGLSREEPGDQSDLKRSLLCFNRETGDELWRVEVDAKLPEDEFGGMFAEHGYASHTPVSDGERVYVYFGKTGALAYDMEGNELWRTDCGDGSGIRGWGSASSPVLSGDLVICAATAESRSLIALNKKTGKEVWRHTEDGWDGVWGSPVLVEANGRTELVFAVPFKVLALDLATGDELWSCRGVDNDSVSTSLLAHDDVVYILAGRGGSLAVRAGGDGEVDDTNVLWRAELQGSIATPVFFDGRLYGVGRAGVNCYDAATGDRVYQERFVNADAPAPEEAAPEEAPEGRRGRRGRGGFGSMPYSSPVVVGDLFCHFGRDGVAHVVRLGEEYDQVARNVLTDGGDFSATPALSEGAMYVRSSKCLYCIRSTGESVAAR
;
A
#
# COMPACT_ATOMS: atom_id res chain seq x y z
N MET A 1 74.86 27.65 20.29
CA MET A 1 74.84 27.53 18.82
C MET A 1 75.23 26.12 18.43
N VAL A 2 74.26 25.27 18.08
CA VAL A 2 74.48 24.09 17.22
C VAL A 2 73.16 23.88 16.47
N ARG A 3 73.20 23.88 15.14
CA ARG A 3 72.08 23.46 14.27
C ARG A 3 72.30 21.98 13.94
N SER A 4 71.25 21.16 14.06
CA SER A 4 71.23 19.78 13.57
C SER A 4 69.89 19.45 12.88
N LEU A 5 69.98 19.24 11.57
CA LEU A 5 69.34 18.26 10.67
C LEU A 5 67.94 17.63 10.96
N THR A 6 67.06 17.77 9.93
CA THR A 6 66.16 16.77 9.27
C THR A 6 64.93 16.20 10.01
N PRO A 7 63.95 15.52 9.34
CA PRO A 7 63.41 15.60 7.96
C PRO A 7 61.85 15.56 7.88
N ARG A 8 61.35 15.57 6.63
CA ARG A 8 59.95 15.42 6.15
C ARG A 8 59.19 14.20 6.70
N ALA A 9 57.92 14.42 7.08
CA ALA A 9 56.82 13.49 6.86
C ALA A 9 55.50 14.30 6.85
N ALA A 10 54.85 14.43 5.69
CA ALA A 10 53.49 14.96 5.60
C ALA A 10 52.62 13.85 5.02
N LEU A 11 51.74 13.34 5.89
CA LEU A 11 50.81 12.25 5.69
C LEU A 11 49.72 12.70 4.69
N ALA A 12 49.55 11.97 3.60
CA ALA A 12 48.43 12.15 2.68
C ALA A 12 47.17 11.55 3.34
N ALA A 13 46.22 12.40 3.71
CA ALA A 13 44.90 11.97 4.14
C ALA A 13 44.04 11.67 2.90
N LEU A 14 43.75 10.39 2.65
CA LEU A 14 42.67 10.00 1.73
C LEU A 14 41.33 10.32 2.40
N LEU A 15 40.60 11.31 1.87
CA LEU A 15 39.17 11.42 2.09
C LEU A 15 38.46 10.37 1.23
N THR A 16 37.99 9.30 1.84
CA THR A 16 36.94 8.45 1.26
C THR A 16 35.63 9.24 1.25
N LEU A 17 35.25 9.75 0.09
CA LEU A 17 33.88 10.19 -0.19
C LEU A 17 32.98 8.95 -0.14
N ALA A 18 32.17 8.82 0.91
CA ALA A 18 31.03 7.91 0.89
C ALA A 18 29.97 8.55 -0.01
N THR A 19 29.81 8.03 -1.23
CA THR A 19 28.65 8.32 -2.06
C THR A 19 27.44 7.66 -1.43
N VAL A 20 26.66 8.44 -0.68
CA VAL A 20 25.30 8.08 -0.34
C VAL A 20 24.52 8.13 -1.65
N VAL A 21 24.14 6.98 -2.19
CA VAL A 21 23.12 6.91 -3.25
C VAL A 21 21.83 7.35 -2.58
N ALA A 22 21.50 8.63 -2.72
CA ALA A 22 20.19 9.13 -2.33
C ALA A 22 19.18 8.47 -3.29
N ALA A 23 18.16 7.82 -2.75
CA ALA A 23 16.94 7.60 -3.52
C ALA A 23 16.54 8.96 -4.10
N GLU A 24 16.37 9.04 -5.43
CA GLU A 24 15.98 10.30 -6.03
C GLU A 24 14.61 10.67 -5.48
N ALA A 25 14.36 11.96 -5.23
CA ALA A 25 13.06 12.47 -4.74
C ALA A 25 11.85 12.15 -5.65
N ARG A 26 12.09 11.38 -6.72
CA ARG A 26 11.23 10.95 -7.80
C ARG A 26 10.77 9.51 -7.65
N ASP A 27 11.41 8.71 -6.81
CA ASP A 27 11.08 7.28 -6.68
C ASP A 27 9.83 7.08 -5.81
N TRP A 28 9.05 6.06 -6.16
CA TRP A 28 7.90 5.59 -5.38
C TRP A 28 8.18 4.15 -4.96
N THR A 29 9.11 3.97 -4.03
CA THR A 29 9.84 2.71 -3.81
C THR A 29 9.07 1.60 -3.10
N ARG A 30 7.88 1.87 -2.56
CA ARG A 30 7.07 0.93 -1.77
C ARG A 30 5.59 1.24 -1.83
N PHE A 31 4.78 0.38 -1.21
CA PHE A 31 3.35 0.64 -1.00
C PHE A 31 3.12 2.03 -0.41
N ARG A 32 2.33 2.85 -1.12
CA ARG A 32 2.01 4.25 -0.78
C ARG A 32 3.23 5.19 -0.69
N GLY A 33 4.28 4.92 -1.47
CA GLY A 33 5.39 5.84 -1.67
C GLY A 33 6.48 5.74 -0.60
N PRO A 34 7.56 6.52 -0.69
CA PRO A 34 8.81 6.30 0.05
C PRO A 34 8.67 6.17 1.57
N ASN A 35 7.71 6.88 2.16
CA ASN A 35 7.40 6.84 3.59
C ASN A 35 6.09 6.08 3.93
N GLY A 36 5.38 5.55 2.93
CA GLY A 36 4.08 4.89 3.08
C GLY A 36 2.89 5.82 3.35
N ALA A 37 3.09 7.15 3.28
CA ALA A 37 2.05 8.12 3.61
C ALA A 37 1.02 8.31 2.49
N GLY A 38 1.31 7.87 1.26
CA GLY A 38 0.46 8.09 0.09
C GLY A 38 0.49 9.53 -0.40
N VAL A 39 1.57 10.27 -0.10
CA VAL A 39 1.72 11.68 -0.47
C VAL A 39 2.98 11.84 -1.31
N SER A 40 2.85 12.49 -2.45
CA SER A 40 3.94 12.92 -3.32
C SER A 40 4.26 14.39 -3.09
N LEU A 41 5.56 14.72 -3.10
CA LEU A 41 6.06 16.10 -3.12
C LEU A 41 6.44 16.56 -4.55
N ASP A 42 6.20 15.70 -5.55
CA ASP A 42 6.54 15.94 -6.95
C ASP A 42 5.49 16.78 -7.69
N GLU A 43 5.70 17.04 -8.98
CA GLU A 43 4.71 17.66 -9.85
C GLU A 43 3.43 16.82 -9.94
N ALA A 44 2.28 17.50 -9.95
CA ALA A 44 0.99 16.84 -10.08
C ALA A 44 0.77 16.30 -11.50
N PRO A 45 0.22 15.08 -11.65
CA PRO A 45 -0.27 14.59 -12.93
C PRO A 45 -1.50 15.41 -13.37
N PRO A 46 -1.90 15.32 -14.65
CA PRO A 46 -3.09 16.01 -15.14
C PRO A 46 -4.34 15.59 -14.36
N VAL A 47 -5.25 16.53 -14.11
CA VAL A 47 -6.48 16.31 -13.33
C VAL A 47 -7.58 15.57 -14.12
N GLU A 48 -7.51 15.61 -15.44
CA GLU A 48 -8.47 14.95 -16.33
C GLU A 48 -7.77 13.93 -17.23
N TRP A 49 -8.29 12.71 -17.29
CA TRP A 49 -7.77 11.62 -18.13
C TRP A 49 -8.88 10.65 -18.53
N SER A 50 -8.61 9.85 -19.56
CA SER A 50 -9.44 8.73 -20.01
C SER A 50 -8.58 7.73 -20.77
N ASP A 51 -9.19 6.70 -21.36
CA ASP A 51 -8.51 5.81 -22.31
C ASP A 51 -7.93 6.53 -23.56
N THR A 52 -8.28 7.81 -23.78
CA THR A 52 -7.87 8.59 -24.96
C THR A 52 -7.31 9.98 -24.63
N LYS A 53 -7.28 10.38 -23.35
CA LYS A 53 -6.83 11.71 -22.91
C LYS A 53 -5.80 11.55 -21.79
N ASN A 54 -4.67 12.25 -21.92
CA ASN A 54 -3.58 12.25 -20.93
C ASN A 54 -3.12 10.84 -20.52
N LEU A 55 -3.23 9.89 -21.45
CA LEU A 55 -2.74 8.53 -21.31
C LEU A 55 -1.48 8.39 -22.17
N ALA A 56 -0.32 8.28 -21.54
CA ALA A 56 0.95 8.14 -22.23
C ALA A 56 1.10 6.74 -22.84
N TRP A 57 0.75 5.71 -22.07
CA TRP A 57 0.73 4.33 -22.53
C TRP A 57 -0.19 3.46 -21.67
N LYS A 58 -0.59 2.31 -22.24
CA LYS A 58 -1.36 1.23 -21.61
C LYS A 58 -0.80 -0.09 -22.12
N VAL A 59 -0.50 -1.02 -21.22
CA VAL A 59 0.01 -2.35 -21.57
C VAL A 59 -0.77 -3.45 -20.86
N ASP A 60 -0.92 -4.60 -21.53
CA ASP A 60 -1.57 -5.78 -20.96
C ASP A 60 -0.63 -6.48 -19.97
N LEU A 61 -1.17 -6.87 -18.82
CA LEU A 61 -0.50 -7.71 -17.84
C LEU A 61 -0.77 -9.18 -18.16
N PRO A 62 0.23 -10.07 -17.94
CA PRO A 62 0.08 -11.50 -18.25
C PRO A 62 -0.92 -12.23 -17.34
N GLY A 63 -1.23 -11.62 -16.20
CA GLY A 63 -2.13 -12.17 -15.21
C GLY A 63 -2.54 -11.14 -14.17
N PRO A 64 -3.56 -11.47 -13.38
CA PRO A 64 -4.07 -10.59 -12.33
C PRO A 64 -3.10 -10.44 -11.16
N GLY A 65 -3.37 -9.45 -10.31
CA GLY A 65 -2.65 -9.13 -9.10
C GLY A 65 -3.18 -7.83 -8.50
N SER A 66 -2.93 -7.63 -7.21
CA SER A 66 -3.41 -6.47 -6.46
C SER A 66 -2.27 -5.62 -5.89
N SER A 67 -1.02 -6.03 -6.13
CA SER A 67 0.13 -5.21 -5.76
C SER A 67 0.11 -3.86 -6.47
N CYS A 68 0.49 -2.84 -5.72
CA CYS A 68 0.58 -1.49 -6.25
C CYS A 68 1.86 -1.34 -7.09
N PRO A 69 1.87 -0.46 -8.10
CA PRO A 69 3.11 -0.14 -8.79
C PRO A 69 4.12 0.50 -7.83
N ILE A 70 5.41 0.22 -8.05
CA ILE A 70 6.52 0.99 -7.47
C ILE A 70 7.41 1.52 -8.60
N VAL A 71 7.96 2.72 -8.41
CA VAL A 71 8.84 3.39 -9.37
C VAL A 71 10.23 3.51 -8.77
N VAL A 72 11.25 3.10 -9.52
CA VAL A 72 12.66 3.18 -9.12
C VAL A 72 13.51 3.57 -10.34
N GLY A 73 14.01 4.79 -10.37
CA GLY A 73 14.73 5.35 -11.51
C GLY A 73 13.87 5.31 -12.78
N ASP A 74 14.31 4.55 -13.78
CA ASP A 74 13.62 4.35 -15.07
C ASP A 74 12.68 3.12 -15.08
N LYS A 75 12.57 2.40 -13.97
CA LYS A 75 11.84 1.13 -13.88
C LYS A 75 10.56 1.25 -13.08
N LEU A 76 9.58 0.45 -13.49
CA LEU A 76 8.28 0.30 -12.84
C LEU A 76 8.05 -1.18 -12.54
N PHE A 77 7.69 -1.52 -11.31
CA PHE A 77 7.51 -2.89 -10.88
C PHE A 77 6.10 -3.17 -10.37
N VAL A 78 5.57 -4.34 -10.72
CA VAL A 78 4.33 -4.92 -10.18
C VAL A 78 4.48 -6.44 -10.07
N THR A 79 3.61 -7.08 -9.30
CA THR A 79 3.55 -8.55 -9.21
C THR A 79 2.25 -9.12 -9.75
N CYS A 80 2.25 -10.33 -10.27
CA CYS A 80 1.03 -11.01 -10.73
C CYS A 80 1.09 -12.52 -10.47
N TRP A 81 0.01 -13.22 -10.77
CA TRP A 81 0.00 -14.69 -10.81
C TRP A 81 -0.61 -15.22 -12.11
N THR A 82 -0.23 -16.44 -12.50
CA THR A 82 -0.70 -17.13 -13.71
C THR A 82 -0.88 -18.63 -13.46
N GLY A 83 -1.45 -19.34 -14.43
CA GLY A 83 -1.59 -20.80 -14.46
C GLY A 83 -2.75 -21.37 -13.63
N TYR A 84 -2.99 -20.84 -12.42
CA TYR A 84 -4.09 -21.24 -11.53
C TYR A 84 -4.88 -20.04 -11.01
N GLY A 85 -6.16 -20.25 -10.69
CA GLY A 85 -7.02 -19.23 -10.07
C GLY A 85 -7.29 -18.04 -10.97
N LEU A 86 -7.49 -18.27 -12.28
CA LEU A 86 -7.84 -17.22 -13.25
C LEU A 86 -9.36 -17.11 -13.46
N SER A 87 -10.12 -18.11 -13.02
CA SER A 87 -11.58 -18.15 -12.98
C SER A 87 -12.03 -18.80 -11.68
N ARG A 88 -13.16 -18.34 -11.12
CA ARG A 88 -13.77 -18.98 -9.93
C ARG A 88 -14.45 -20.31 -10.27
N GLU A 89 -14.92 -20.45 -11.51
CA GLU A 89 -15.66 -21.65 -11.95
C GLU A 89 -14.70 -22.77 -12.33
N GLU A 90 -13.57 -22.40 -12.95
CA GLU A 90 -12.55 -23.33 -13.43
C GLU A 90 -11.17 -22.81 -12.99
N PRO A 91 -10.78 -23.00 -11.71
CA PRO A 91 -9.54 -22.45 -11.20
C PRO A 91 -8.29 -23.14 -11.76
N GLY A 92 -8.39 -24.36 -12.33
CA GLY A 92 -7.26 -25.11 -12.88
C GLY A 92 -6.55 -25.97 -11.83
N ASP A 93 -5.30 -26.36 -12.11
CA ASP A 93 -4.44 -27.16 -11.22
C ASP A 93 -3.47 -26.25 -10.46
N GLN A 94 -3.40 -26.38 -9.13
CA GLN A 94 -2.49 -25.57 -8.32
C GLN A 94 -1.00 -25.78 -8.68
N SER A 95 -0.65 -26.93 -9.26
CA SER A 95 0.72 -27.18 -9.73
C SER A 95 1.15 -26.29 -10.90
N ASP A 96 0.19 -25.68 -11.60
CA ASP A 96 0.46 -24.69 -12.64
C ASP A 96 0.60 -23.26 -12.08
N LEU A 97 0.33 -23.03 -10.79
CA LEU A 97 0.39 -21.70 -10.17
C LEU A 97 1.81 -21.12 -10.22
N LYS A 98 1.95 -20.01 -10.93
CA LYS A 98 3.16 -19.16 -10.91
C LYS A 98 2.86 -17.83 -10.27
N ARG A 99 3.84 -17.29 -9.54
CA ARG A 99 3.87 -15.90 -9.08
C ARG A 99 5.00 -15.18 -9.82
N SER A 100 4.78 -13.93 -10.21
CA SER A 100 5.75 -13.20 -11.04
C SER A 100 6.04 -11.82 -10.49
N LEU A 101 7.30 -11.40 -10.63
CA LEU A 101 7.74 -10.01 -10.55
C LEU A 101 7.96 -9.50 -11.98
N LEU A 102 7.28 -8.43 -12.33
CA LEU A 102 7.35 -7.80 -13.65
C LEU A 102 8.08 -6.47 -13.55
N CYS A 103 8.91 -6.17 -14.53
CA CYS A 103 9.66 -4.93 -14.64
C CYS A 103 9.39 -4.28 -16.00
N PHE A 104 8.97 -3.02 -15.97
CA PHE A 104 8.64 -2.23 -17.16
C PHE A 104 9.50 -0.98 -17.23
N ASN A 105 9.76 -0.51 -18.44
CA ASN A 105 10.27 0.82 -18.67
C ASN A 105 9.15 1.81 -18.33
N ARG A 106 9.39 2.72 -17.38
CA ARG A 106 8.33 3.62 -16.91
C ARG A 106 7.88 4.66 -17.95
N GLU A 107 8.73 4.95 -18.94
CA GLU A 107 8.48 5.98 -19.95
C GLU A 107 7.73 5.41 -21.16
N THR A 108 8.05 4.19 -21.58
CA THR A 108 7.43 3.56 -22.77
C THR A 108 6.36 2.53 -22.43
N GLY A 109 6.37 1.97 -21.22
CA GLY A 109 5.53 0.84 -20.82
C GLY A 109 6.06 -0.51 -21.29
N ASP A 110 7.19 -0.57 -22.00
CA ASP A 110 7.75 -1.82 -22.49
C ASP A 110 8.18 -2.72 -21.33
N GLU A 111 7.84 -4.00 -21.39
CA GLU A 111 8.38 -4.97 -20.45
C GLU A 111 9.88 -5.15 -20.67
N LEU A 112 10.67 -4.89 -19.63
CA LEU A 112 12.12 -5.06 -19.65
C LEU A 112 12.51 -6.50 -19.33
N TRP A 113 11.87 -7.06 -18.31
CA TRP A 113 12.04 -8.44 -17.89
C TRP A 113 10.90 -8.88 -16.97
N ARG A 114 10.77 -10.20 -16.83
CA ARG A 114 9.91 -10.84 -15.83
C ARG A 114 10.61 -12.03 -15.18
N VAL A 115 10.31 -12.25 -13.91
CA VAL A 115 10.68 -13.47 -13.19
C VAL A 115 9.41 -14.25 -12.89
N GLU A 116 9.45 -15.56 -13.06
CA GLU A 116 8.36 -16.48 -12.68
C GLU A 116 8.85 -17.44 -11.60
N VAL A 117 8.05 -17.60 -10.56
CA VAL A 117 8.36 -18.38 -9.36
C VAL A 117 7.26 -19.42 -9.16
N ASP A 118 7.66 -20.67 -8.99
CA ASP A 118 6.76 -21.75 -8.56
C ASP A 118 6.17 -21.45 -7.19
N ALA A 119 4.85 -21.59 -7.05
CA ALA A 119 4.22 -21.49 -5.74
C ALA A 119 4.62 -22.68 -4.85
N LYS A 120 4.83 -22.41 -3.56
CA LYS A 120 4.91 -23.46 -2.54
C LYS A 120 3.54 -24.11 -2.38
N LEU A 121 3.49 -25.45 -2.47
CA LEU A 121 2.26 -26.24 -2.38
C LEU A 121 2.17 -27.05 -1.07
N PRO A 122 0.96 -27.33 -0.57
CA PRO A 122 -0.33 -26.86 -1.08
C PRO A 122 -0.55 -25.37 -0.82
N GLU A 123 -1.17 -24.69 -1.77
CA GLU A 123 -1.55 -23.28 -1.65
C GLU A 123 -3.05 -23.17 -1.32
N ASP A 124 -3.48 -22.02 -0.83
CA ASP A 124 -4.90 -21.77 -0.56
C ASP A 124 -5.74 -21.84 -1.85
N GLU A 125 -6.89 -22.51 -1.78
CA GLU A 125 -7.76 -22.70 -2.93
C GLU A 125 -8.34 -21.38 -3.45
N PHE A 126 -8.40 -21.25 -4.78
CA PHE A 126 -8.96 -20.05 -5.40
C PHE A 126 -10.48 -20.07 -5.31
N GLY A 127 -11.03 -19.29 -4.37
CA GLY A 127 -12.47 -19.19 -4.18
C GLY A 127 -12.87 -18.20 -3.11
N GLY A 128 -14.18 -18.08 -2.86
CA GLY A 128 -14.72 -17.28 -1.76
C GLY A 128 -14.17 -15.85 -1.72
N MET A 129 -13.65 -15.46 -0.55
CA MET A 129 -12.99 -14.17 -0.34
C MET A 129 -11.51 -14.18 -0.75
N PHE A 130 -10.85 -15.35 -0.80
CA PHE A 130 -9.46 -15.45 -1.25
C PHE A 130 -9.31 -14.89 -2.67
N ALA A 131 -10.29 -15.15 -3.55
CA ALA A 131 -10.30 -14.66 -4.91
C ALA A 131 -10.37 -13.12 -5.05
N GLU A 132 -10.64 -12.37 -3.97
CA GLU A 132 -10.53 -10.90 -3.96
C GLU A 132 -9.07 -10.42 -3.80
N HIS A 133 -8.18 -11.27 -3.28
CA HIS A 133 -6.77 -10.98 -3.03
C HIS A 133 -5.86 -11.69 -4.05
N GLY A 134 -6.16 -12.95 -4.35
CA GLY A 134 -5.36 -13.80 -5.20
C GLY A 134 -3.96 -14.09 -4.63
N TYR A 135 -3.03 -14.45 -5.51
CA TYR A 135 -1.72 -14.98 -5.11
C TYR A 135 -0.57 -13.96 -5.14
N ALA A 136 -0.84 -12.70 -5.51
CA ALA A 136 0.16 -11.66 -5.69
C ALA A 136 -0.33 -10.27 -5.19
N SER A 137 -0.83 -10.23 -3.94
CA SER A 137 -1.37 -9.01 -3.33
C SER A 137 -0.30 -8.08 -2.74
N HIS A 138 0.83 -8.62 -2.25
CA HIS A 138 1.87 -7.82 -1.62
C HIS A 138 2.59 -6.92 -2.63
N THR A 139 2.68 -5.63 -2.32
CA THR A 139 3.43 -4.66 -3.12
C THR A 139 4.94 -4.87 -2.92
N PRO A 140 5.75 -4.96 -4.00
CA PRO A 140 7.20 -5.02 -3.87
C PRO A 140 7.76 -3.78 -3.16
N VAL A 141 8.99 -3.87 -2.67
CA VAL A 141 9.73 -2.74 -2.12
C VAL A 141 11.16 -2.70 -2.67
N SER A 142 11.74 -1.52 -2.81
CA SER A 142 13.11 -1.37 -3.31
C SER A 142 13.94 -0.41 -2.44
N ASP A 143 15.24 -0.69 -2.35
CA ASP A 143 16.25 0.22 -1.80
C ASP A 143 16.99 1.03 -2.88
N GLY A 144 16.53 0.98 -4.14
CA GLY A 144 17.18 1.61 -5.29
C GLY A 144 18.22 0.71 -5.97
N GLU A 145 18.71 -0.33 -5.30
CA GLU A 145 19.69 -1.28 -5.85
C GLU A 145 19.08 -2.68 -6.06
N ARG A 146 18.05 -3.02 -5.28
CA ARG A 146 17.41 -4.34 -5.24
C ARG A 146 15.91 -4.18 -5.17
N VAL A 147 15.20 -5.21 -5.60
CA VAL A 147 13.75 -5.32 -5.46
C VAL A 147 13.43 -6.53 -4.59
N TYR A 148 12.58 -6.32 -3.60
CA TYR A 148 12.14 -7.32 -2.63
C TYR A 148 10.65 -7.58 -2.83
N VAL A 149 10.30 -8.86 -2.92
CA VAL A 149 8.91 -9.32 -3.02
C VAL A 149 8.59 -10.25 -1.86
N TYR A 150 7.33 -10.24 -1.45
CA TYR A 150 6.78 -11.23 -0.51
C TYR A 150 5.63 -11.96 -1.18
N PHE A 151 5.72 -13.28 -1.27
CA PHE A 151 4.80 -14.13 -2.01
C PHE A 151 4.07 -15.11 -1.09
N GLY A 152 3.64 -14.62 0.09
CA GLY A 152 2.97 -15.41 1.11
C GLY A 152 3.76 -16.69 1.44
N LYS A 153 3.12 -17.86 1.28
CA LYS A 153 3.73 -19.18 1.55
C LYS A 153 5.01 -19.47 0.76
N THR A 154 5.22 -18.82 -0.39
CA THR A 154 6.47 -18.98 -1.16
C THR A 154 7.65 -18.24 -0.53
N GLY A 155 7.36 -17.33 0.41
CA GLY A 155 8.37 -16.62 1.19
C GLY A 155 8.73 -15.25 0.64
N ALA A 156 9.80 -14.69 1.19
CA ALA A 156 10.40 -13.43 0.75
C ALA A 156 11.54 -13.70 -0.24
N LEU A 157 11.63 -12.91 -1.30
CA LEU A 157 12.65 -13.05 -2.33
C LEU A 157 13.26 -11.68 -2.64
N ALA A 158 14.54 -11.66 -3.00
CA ALA A 158 15.23 -10.47 -3.47
C ALA A 158 15.84 -10.68 -4.85
N TYR A 159 15.79 -9.62 -5.64
CA TYR A 159 16.32 -9.55 -6.99
C TYR A 159 17.21 -8.31 -7.13
N ASP A 160 18.18 -8.36 -8.03
CA ASP A 160 18.80 -7.14 -8.55
C ASP A 160 17.87 -6.44 -9.56
N MET A 161 18.30 -5.28 -10.08
CA MET A 161 17.51 -4.47 -11.02
C MET A 161 17.41 -5.09 -12.42
N GLU A 162 18.17 -6.15 -12.67
CA GLU A 162 18.17 -6.95 -13.89
C GLU A 162 17.31 -8.22 -13.78
N GLY A 163 16.73 -8.49 -12.61
CA GLY A 163 15.83 -9.62 -12.37
C GLY A 163 16.54 -10.92 -11.97
N ASN A 164 17.82 -10.89 -11.58
CA ASN A 164 18.51 -12.07 -11.07
C ASN A 164 18.18 -12.29 -9.60
N GLU A 165 17.79 -13.52 -9.22
CA GLU A 165 17.51 -13.88 -7.83
C GLU A 165 18.80 -13.80 -7.00
N LEU A 166 18.76 -13.03 -5.91
CA LEU A 166 19.87 -12.86 -4.96
C LEU A 166 19.72 -13.82 -3.78
N TRP A 167 18.51 -13.93 -3.24
CA TRP A 167 18.16 -14.84 -2.16
C TRP A 167 16.65 -15.05 -2.08
N ARG A 168 16.27 -16.13 -1.37
CA ARG A 168 14.89 -16.45 -1.00
C ARG A 168 14.86 -17.06 0.40
N THR A 169 13.84 -16.70 1.16
CA THR A 169 13.65 -17.12 2.56
C THR A 169 12.22 -17.54 2.81
N ASP A 170 12.05 -18.73 3.41
CA ASP A 170 10.76 -19.23 3.87
C ASP A 170 10.27 -18.41 5.07
N CYS A 171 9.00 -18.00 5.03
CA CYS A 171 8.37 -17.19 6.08
C CYS A 171 7.19 -17.91 6.75
N GLY A 172 7.06 -19.22 6.55
CA GLY A 172 5.90 -20.04 6.91
C GLY A 172 5.05 -20.41 5.70
N ASP A 173 4.24 -21.45 5.87
CA ASP A 173 3.29 -21.99 4.87
C ASP A 173 1.88 -22.16 5.44
N GLY A 174 1.60 -21.55 6.59
CA GLY A 174 0.28 -21.49 7.16
C GLY A 174 -0.69 -20.68 6.31
N SER A 175 -1.97 -20.86 6.61
CA SER A 175 -3.06 -20.05 6.09
C SER A 175 -3.68 -19.26 7.24
N GLY A 176 -4.09 -18.02 6.96
CA GLY A 176 -4.82 -17.22 7.94
C GLY A 176 -6.13 -17.90 8.34
N ILE A 177 -6.59 -17.67 9.57
CA ILE A 177 -7.77 -18.32 10.16
C ILE A 177 -9.05 -18.14 9.34
N ARG A 178 -9.10 -17.06 8.54
CA ARG A 178 -10.22 -16.76 7.66
C ARG A 178 -10.10 -17.40 6.26
N GLY A 179 -8.92 -17.85 5.86
CA GLY A 179 -8.65 -18.39 4.52
C GLY A 179 -8.83 -17.34 3.41
N TRP A 180 -8.55 -16.06 3.68
CA TRP A 180 -8.73 -14.97 2.71
C TRP A 180 -7.40 -14.54 2.06
N GLY A 181 -6.31 -15.24 2.35
CA GLY A 181 -4.96 -14.87 1.91
C GLY A 181 -4.35 -13.73 2.71
N SER A 182 -3.19 -13.26 2.27
CA SER A 182 -2.37 -12.22 2.89
C SER A 182 -2.08 -11.08 1.91
N ALA A 183 -1.82 -9.89 2.44
CA ALA A 183 -1.58 -8.70 1.60
C ALA A 183 -0.61 -7.66 2.19
N SER A 184 -0.21 -7.80 3.46
CA SER A 184 0.71 -6.84 4.12
C SER A 184 2.04 -6.77 3.37
N SER A 185 2.35 -5.59 2.85
CA SER A 185 3.52 -5.39 1.98
C SER A 185 4.80 -5.25 2.81
N PRO A 186 5.96 -5.74 2.33
CA PRO A 186 7.22 -5.61 3.03
C PRO A 186 7.66 -4.15 3.19
N VAL A 187 8.41 -3.88 4.25
CA VAL A 187 8.98 -2.56 4.57
C VAL A 187 10.50 -2.68 4.72
N LEU A 188 11.23 -1.66 4.27
CA LEU A 188 12.69 -1.57 4.44
C LEU A 188 13.05 -0.58 5.55
N SER A 189 14.04 -0.94 6.36
CA SER A 189 14.72 -0.01 7.26
C SER A 189 16.16 -0.44 7.49
N GLY A 190 17.11 0.47 7.24
CA GLY A 190 18.55 0.16 7.33
C GLY A 190 18.95 -1.05 6.47
N ASP A 191 19.41 -2.11 7.14
CA ASP A 191 19.82 -3.39 6.53
C ASP A 191 18.72 -4.47 6.59
N LEU A 192 17.47 -4.09 6.91
CA LEU A 192 16.37 -5.03 7.12
C LEU A 192 15.31 -4.94 6.02
N VAL A 193 14.79 -6.11 5.65
CA VAL A 193 13.49 -6.31 4.97
C VAL A 193 12.56 -6.91 5.99
N ILE A 194 11.43 -6.26 6.24
CA ILE A 194 10.47 -6.64 7.27
C ILE A 194 9.21 -7.16 6.58
N CYS A 195 8.84 -8.41 6.86
CA CYS A 195 7.68 -9.09 6.28
C CYS A 195 6.66 -9.42 7.38
N ALA A 196 5.43 -8.94 7.23
CA ALA A 196 4.30 -9.32 8.07
C ALA A 196 3.72 -10.65 7.55
N ALA A 197 4.25 -11.75 8.07
CA ALA A 197 3.87 -13.12 7.77
C ALA A 197 2.78 -13.61 8.74
N THR A 198 1.73 -12.81 8.93
CA THR A 198 0.69 -13.06 9.94
C THR A 198 -0.16 -14.27 9.60
N ALA A 199 -0.44 -14.51 8.32
CA ALA A 199 -1.18 -15.70 7.87
C ALA A 199 -0.26 -16.95 7.84
N GLU A 200 0.97 -16.75 7.39
CA GLU A 200 1.93 -17.81 7.06
C GLU A 200 2.58 -18.40 8.32
N SER A 201 2.88 -17.55 9.31
CA SER A 201 3.56 -17.96 10.55
C SER A 201 3.18 -17.17 11.80
N ARG A 202 2.13 -16.32 11.74
CA ARG A 202 1.67 -15.46 12.86
C ARG A 202 2.79 -14.58 13.42
N SER A 203 3.62 -14.06 12.52
CA SER A 203 4.82 -13.32 12.92
C SER A 203 5.11 -12.12 12.04
N LEU A 204 5.89 -11.19 12.60
CA LEU A 204 6.62 -10.16 11.87
C LEU A 204 8.08 -10.59 11.85
N ILE A 205 8.65 -10.69 10.66
CA ILE A 205 9.99 -11.26 10.44
C ILE A 205 10.87 -10.17 9.85
N ALA A 206 12.02 -9.91 10.47
CA ALA A 206 13.06 -9.10 9.85
C ALA A 206 14.15 -9.97 9.28
N LEU A 207 14.44 -9.75 8.00
CA LEU A 207 15.47 -10.42 7.23
C LEU A 207 16.57 -9.44 6.91
N ASN A 208 17.83 -9.89 6.94
CA ASN A 208 18.94 -9.11 6.44
C ASN A 208 18.79 -8.93 4.92
N LYS A 209 18.66 -7.69 4.46
CA LYS A 209 18.31 -7.34 3.08
C LYS A 209 19.30 -7.83 2.02
N LYS A 210 20.55 -8.10 2.42
CA LYS A 210 21.61 -8.59 1.51
C LYS A 210 21.64 -10.11 1.40
N THR A 211 21.26 -10.82 2.46
CA THR A 211 21.47 -12.27 2.57
C THR A 211 20.18 -13.08 2.72
N GLY A 212 19.05 -12.43 3.01
CA GLY A 212 17.78 -13.08 3.30
C GLY A 212 17.73 -13.76 4.68
N LYS A 213 18.83 -13.79 5.43
CA LYS A 213 18.86 -14.46 6.74
C LYS A 213 18.00 -13.73 7.74
N GLU A 214 17.20 -14.48 8.49
CA GLU A 214 16.41 -13.96 9.61
C GLU A 214 17.34 -13.34 10.65
N VAL A 215 17.02 -12.09 11.02
CA VAL A 215 17.69 -11.33 12.08
C VAL A 215 16.91 -11.47 13.38
N TRP A 216 15.60 -11.25 13.31
CA TRP A 216 14.68 -11.47 14.40
C TRP A 216 13.29 -11.82 13.87
N ARG A 217 12.48 -12.40 14.76
CA ARG A 217 11.08 -12.72 14.54
C ARG A 217 10.29 -12.38 15.79
N HIS A 218 9.24 -11.58 15.63
CA HIS A 218 8.28 -11.29 16.67
C HIS A 218 7.01 -12.11 16.44
N THR A 219 6.53 -12.80 17.48
CA THR A 219 5.33 -13.65 17.42
C THR A 219 4.50 -13.39 18.67
N GLU A 220 3.18 -13.36 18.50
CA GLU A 220 2.23 -13.19 19.59
C GLU A 220 0.88 -13.81 19.19
N ASP A 221 0.10 -14.22 20.19
CA ASP A 221 -1.25 -14.74 19.95
C ASP A 221 -2.15 -13.66 19.33
N GLY A 222 -3.08 -14.07 18.47
CA GLY A 222 -4.03 -13.15 17.83
C GLY A 222 -3.51 -12.39 16.60
N TRP A 223 -2.27 -12.65 16.18
CA TRP A 223 -1.66 -12.09 14.96
C TRP A 223 -2.14 -12.80 13.68
N ASP A 224 -3.43 -12.71 13.41
CA ASP A 224 -4.10 -13.19 12.21
C ASP A 224 -5.15 -12.15 11.77
N GLY A 225 -5.74 -12.29 10.59
CA GLY A 225 -6.74 -11.33 10.10
C GLY A 225 -6.15 -9.93 9.85
N VAL A 226 -4.87 -9.85 9.46
CA VAL A 226 -4.18 -8.60 9.14
C VAL A 226 -3.87 -8.54 7.65
N TRP A 227 -4.18 -7.39 7.04
CA TRP A 227 -3.79 -7.05 5.66
C TRP A 227 -3.10 -5.70 5.55
N GLY A 228 -3.16 -4.88 6.60
CA GLY A 228 -2.41 -3.63 6.69
C GLY A 228 -0.90 -3.89 6.81
N SER A 229 -0.11 -2.96 6.29
CA SER A 229 1.36 -2.98 6.40
C SER A 229 1.82 -2.19 7.64
N PRO A 230 2.96 -2.57 8.26
CA PRO A 230 3.58 -1.76 9.30
C PRO A 230 4.11 -0.43 8.76
N VAL A 231 4.36 0.52 9.67
CA VAL A 231 4.95 1.83 9.36
C VAL A 231 6.19 2.07 10.22
N LEU A 232 7.07 2.94 9.74
CA LEU A 232 8.23 3.41 10.49
C LEU A 232 7.93 4.80 11.02
N VAL A 233 8.26 5.03 12.29
CA VAL A 233 7.98 6.30 12.97
C VAL A 233 9.23 6.76 13.69
N GLU A 234 9.63 8.01 13.46
CA GLU A 234 10.72 8.63 14.21
C GLU A 234 10.17 9.21 15.51
N ALA A 235 10.65 8.72 16.64
CA ALA A 235 10.24 9.21 17.96
C ALA A 235 11.41 9.17 18.94
N ASN A 236 11.58 10.22 19.74
CA ASN A 236 12.64 10.30 20.76
C ASN A 236 14.06 9.99 20.24
N GLY A 237 14.34 10.31 18.97
CA GLY A 237 15.65 10.07 18.34
C GLY A 237 15.92 8.61 17.95
N ARG A 238 14.89 7.75 17.93
CA ARG A 238 14.94 6.38 17.39
C ARG A 238 13.84 6.17 16.36
N THR A 239 14.08 5.26 15.42
CA THR A 239 13.06 4.76 14.51
C THR A 239 12.35 3.56 15.13
N GLU A 240 11.04 3.61 15.23
CA GLU A 240 10.17 2.55 15.75
C GLU A 240 9.40 1.89 14.61
N LEU A 241 9.23 0.57 14.68
CA LEU A 241 8.37 -0.18 13.76
C LEU A 241 7.00 -0.34 14.39
N VAL A 242 6.01 0.39 13.90
CA VAL A 242 4.65 0.37 14.45
C VAL A 242 3.76 -0.51 13.59
N PHE A 243 3.00 -1.40 14.23
CA PHE A 243 2.11 -2.34 13.57
C PHE A 243 0.76 -2.41 14.27
N ALA A 244 -0.29 -2.62 13.48
CA ALA A 244 -1.65 -2.80 13.98
C ALA A 244 -2.10 -4.22 13.67
N VAL A 245 -2.48 -4.93 14.72
CA VAL A 245 -3.05 -6.27 14.69
C VAL A 245 -4.44 -6.22 15.37
N PRO A 246 -5.26 -7.28 15.28
CA PRO A 246 -6.53 -7.28 16.00
C PRO A 246 -6.34 -6.90 17.47
N PHE A 247 -7.15 -5.97 17.96
CA PHE A 247 -7.18 -5.52 19.35
C PHE A 247 -5.91 -4.86 19.91
N LYS A 248 -4.81 -4.72 19.15
CA LYS A 248 -3.54 -4.14 19.63
C LYS A 248 -2.85 -3.30 18.56
N VAL A 249 -2.31 -2.16 18.97
CA VAL A 249 -1.27 -1.43 18.23
C VAL A 249 0.00 -1.50 19.07
N LEU A 250 1.11 -1.85 18.45
CA LEU A 250 2.39 -1.98 19.13
C LEU A 250 3.51 -1.37 18.31
N ALA A 251 4.57 -0.95 18.99
CA ALA A 251 5.84 -0.59 18.40
C ALA A 251 6.93 -1.55 18.83
N LEU A 252 7.77 -1.92 17.87
CA LEU A 252 8.94 -2.76 18.09
C LEU A 252 10.23 -1.96 17.86
N ASP A 253 11.26 -2.33 18.61
CA ASP A 253 12.63 -1.93 18.32
C ASP A 253 13.07 -2.58 17.00
N LEU A 254 13.56 -1.78 16.05
CA LEU A 254 13.93 -2.29 14.74
C LEU A 254 15.12 -3.25 14.76
N ALA A 255 16.04 -3.10 15.71
CA ALA A 255 17.26 -3.90 15.75
C ALA A 255 17.01 -5.26 16.41
N THR A 256 16.14 -5.33 17.42
CA THR A 256 15.92 -6.55 18.19
C THR A 256 14.56 -7.22 17.93
N GLY A 257 13.55 -6.48 17.49
CA GLY A 257 12.17 -6.95 17.40
C GLY A 257 11.45 -6.99 18.75
N ASP A 258 12.05 -6.45 19.81
CA ASP A 258 11.43 -6.37 21.14
C ASP A 258 10.33 -5.31 21.15
N GLU A 259 9.24 -5.56 21.89
CA GLU A 259 8.19 -4.57 22.07
C GLU A 259 8.69 -3.39 22.91
N LEU A 260 8.53 -2.18 22.37
CA LEU A 260 8.84 -0.92 23.04
C LEU A 260 7.62 -0.41 23.81
N TRP A 261 6.48 -0.39 23.14
CA TRP A 261 5.21 0.01 23.72
C TRP A 261 4.04 -0.62 22.98
N SER A 262 2.89 -0.68 23.65
CA SER A 262 1.63 -1.06 23.03
C SER A 262 0.44 -0.35 23.66
N CYS A 263 -0.67 -0.33 22.93
CA CYS A 263 -1.95 0.12 23.44
C CYS A 263 -3.06 -0.69 22.80
N ARG A 264 -4.28 -0.62 23.37
CA ARG A 264 -5.47 -1.22 22.75
C ARG A 264 -5.64 -0.73 21.32
N GLY A 265 -5.80 -1.64 20.38
CA GLY A 265 -6.06 -1.33 18.97
C GLY A 265 -7.54 -1.15 18.68
N VAL A 266 -7.92 -1.49 17.45
CA VAL A 266 -9.32 -1.55 17.03
C VAL A 266 -10.00 -2.77 17.64
N ASP A 267 -11.24 -2.61 18.11
CA ASP A 267 -12.05 -3.66 18.70
C ASP A 267 -12.70 -4.53 17.61
N ASN A 268 -11.86 -5.19 16.83
CA ASN A 268 -12.25 -6.07 15.73
C ASN A 268 -11.19 -7.16 15.52
N ASP A 269 -11.65 -8.35 15.14
CA ASP A 269 -10.80 -9.51 14.83
C ASP A 269 -10.14 -9.44 13.44
N SER A 270 -10.14 -8.25 12.82
CA SER A 270 -9.59 -8.02 11.50
C SER A 270 -9.10 -6.58 11.32
N VAL A 271 -7.89 -6.41 10.81
CA VAL A 271 -7.29 -5.10 10.50
C VAL A 271 -6.85 -5.05 9.04
N SER A 272 -7.64 -4.39 8.20
CA SER A 272 -7.37 -4.32 6.76
C SER A 272 -6.64 -3.05 6.34
N THR A 273 -6.90 -1.93 7.00
CA THR A 273 -6.24 -0.66 6.70
C THR A 273 -4.83 -0.66 7.28
N SER A 274 -3.85 -0.18 6.52
CA SER A 274 -2.52 0.10 7.07
C SER A 274 -2.57 1.31 8.00
N LEU A 275 -1.62 1.35 8.94
CA LEU A 275 -1.36 2.53 9.75
C LEU A 275 -0.92 3.70 8.86
N LEU A 276 -1.24 4.92 9.28
CA LEU A 276 -0.72 6.16 8.71
C LEU A 276 0.13 6.85 9.78
N ALA A 277 1.37 7.19 9.45
CA ALA A 277 2.23 7.98 10.32
C ALA A 277 2.39 9.40 9.76
N HIS A 278 2.32 10.40 10.64
CA HIS A 278 2.71 11.77 10.36
C HIS A 278 3.42 12.32 11.60
N ASP A 279 4.66 12.80 11.41
CA ASP A 279 5.60 13.08 12.49
C ASP A 279 5.71 11.89 13.46
N ASP A 280 5.47 12.13 14.75
CA ASP A 280 5.49 11.13 15.82
C ASP A 280 4.09 10.58 16.15
N VAL A 281 3.07 10.82 15.32
CA VAL A 281 1.70 10.35 15.56
C VAL A 281 1.30 9.30 14.55
N VAL A 282 0.73 8.21 15.05
CA VAL A 282 0.20 7.10 14.27
C VAL A 282 -1.32 7.08 14.33
N TYR A 283 -1.94 6.94 13.18
CA TYR A 283 -3.38 6.93 12.99
C TYR A 283 -3.84 5.61 12.38
N ILE A 284 -5.00 5.13 12.84
CA ILE A 284 -5.77 4.05 12.19
C ILE A 284 -7.22 4.47 12.06
N LEU A 285 -7.71 4.51 10.82
CA LEU A 285 -9.11 4.77 10.49
C LEU A 285 -9.73 3.47 9.98
N ALA A 286 -10.05 2.56 10.89
CA ALA A 286 -10.71 1.32 10.48
C ALA A 286 -12.20 1.57 10.23
N GLY A 287 -12.76 0.87 9.24
CA GLY A 287 -14.21 0.91 8.98
C GLY A 287 -15.07 0.13 9.99
N ARG A 288 -14.45 -0.66 10.87
CA ARG A 288 -15.09 -1.45 11.94
C ARG A 288 -14.13 -1.57 13.12
N GLY A 289 -14.67 -1.55 14.34
CA GLY A 289 -13.90 -1.68 15.59
C GLY A 289 -13.27 -0.37 16.06
N GLY A 290 -13.71 0.77 15.55
CA GLY A 290 -13.19 2.08 15.92
C GLY A 290 -11.91 2.50 15.19
N SER A 291 -11.37 3.60 15.65
CA SER A 291 -10.23 4.34 15.10
C SER A 291 -9.49 4.98 16.26
N LEU A 292 -8.19 5.23 16.09
CA LEU A 292 -7.39 5.89 17.12
C LEU A 292 -6.24 6.70 16.53
N ALA A 293 -5.76 7.63 17.34
CA ALA A 293 -4.44 8.23 17.20
C ALA A 293 -3.62 7.97 18.46
N VAL A 294 -2.36 7.58 18.27
CA VAL A 294 -1.40 7.33 19.35
C VAL A 294 -0.08 8.00 19.00
N ARG A 295 0.52 8.70 19.97
CA ARG A 295 1.85 9.27 19.85
C ARG A 295 2.91 8.20 20.12
N ALA A 296 3.84 8.02 19.19
CA ALA A 296 4.97 7.12 19.32
C ALA A 296 5.96 7.57 20.41
N GLY A 297 7.01 6.77 20.65
CA GLY A 297 8.02 7.10 21.67
C GLY A 297 7.59 6.78 23.11
N GLY A 298 6.60 5.90 23.28
CA GLY A 298 6.18 5.40 24.58
C GLY A 298 7.12 4.35 25.19
N ASP A 299 6.71 3.82 26.35
CA ASP A 299 7.36 2.72 27.06
C ASP A 299 6.29 1.87 27.77
N GLY A 300 6.22 0.57 27.45
CA GLY A 300 5.21 -0.35 28.00
C GLY A 300 3.78 -0.09 27.50
N GLU A 301 2.78 -0.27 28.36
CA GLU A 301 1.37 -0.01 28.05
C GLU A 301 1.09 1.50 28.07
N VAL A 302 0.62 2.05 26.94
CA VAL A 302 0.54 3.52 26.74
C VAL A 302 -0.88 4.05 26.51
N ASP A 303 -1.91 3.26 26.82
CA ASP A 303 -3.31 3.67 26.72
C ASP A 303 -3.60 5.00 27.42
N ASP A 304 -3.06 5.21 28.62
CA ASP A 304 -3.33 6.40 29.43
C ASP A 304 -2.33 7.56 29.20
N THR A 305 -1.24 7.32 28.46
CA THR A 305 -0.12 8.28 28.33
C THR A 305 0.06 8.82 26.92
N ASN A 306 -0.16 8.00 25.90
CA ASN A 306 0.19 8.34 24.51
C ASN A 306 -0.99 8.29 23.55
N VAL A 307 -2.10 7.62 23.90
CA VAL A 307 -3.31 7.65 23.08
C VAL A 307 -3.90 9.05 23.12
N LEU A 308 -3.97 9.71 21.96
CA LEU A 308 -4.47 11.07 21.83
C LEU A 308 -6.00 11.09 21.78
N TRP A 309 -6.58 10.14 21.05
CA TRP A 309 -8.02 9.96 20.97
C TRP A 309 -8.39 8.55 20.47
N ARG A 310 -9.63 8.17 20.76
CA ARG A 310 -10.31 6.98 20.20
C ARG A 310 -11.69 7.40 19.73
N ALA A 311 -12.10 6.96 18.55
CA ALA A 311 -13.37 7.35 17.94
C ALA A 311 -13.93 6.26 17.02
N GLU A 312 -15.22 6.35 16.69
CA GLU A 312 -15.86 5.50 15.68
C GLU A 312 -15.97 6.26 14.36
N LEU A 313 -14.84 6.36 13.64
CA LEU A 313 -14.76 7.08 12.37
C LEU A 313 -15.23 6.20 11.21
N GLN A 314 -15.80 6.82 10.18
CA GLN A 314 -16.07 6.12 8.92
C GLN A 314 -14.74 5.92 8.18
N GLY A 315 -14.14 4.74 8.36
CA GLY A 315 -13.00 4.25 7.60
C GLY A 315 -13.39 3.13 6.62
N SER A 316 -12.38 2.47 6.04
CA SER A 316 -12.58 1.31 5.16
C SER A 316 -11.35 0.41 5.10
N ILE A 317 -11.19 -0.34 4.00
CA ILE A 317 -9.96 -1.08 3.69
C ILE A 317 -8.87 -0.10 3.25
N ALA A 318 -9.23 0.92 2.47
CA ALA A 318 -8.33 1.98 2.03
C ALA A 318 -7.70 2.73 3.22
N THR A 319 -6.38 2.96 3.16
CA THR A 319 -5.63 3.75 4.15
C THR A 319 -5.83 5.24 3.90
N PRO A 320 -6.14 6.06 4.92
CA PRO A 320 -6.31 7.49 4.77
C PRO A 320 -4.99 8.20 4.43
N VAL A 321 -5.05 9.49 4.14
CA VAL A 321 -3.89 10.38 3.97
C VAL A 321 -3.97 11.52 4.97
N PHE A 322 -2.82 12.01 5.42
CA PHE A 322 -2.72 13.22 6.23
C PHE A 322 -2.41 14.41 5.32
N PHE A 323 -3.15 15.51 5.48
CA PHE A 323 -2.86 16.77 4.82
C PHE A 323 -3.36 17.94 5.66
N ASP A 324 -2.47 18.90 5.93
CA ASP A 324 -2.79 20.16 6.63
C ASP A 324 -3.63 19.97 7.91
N GLY A 325 -3.14 19.14 8.84
CA GLY A 325 -3.80 18.89 10.12
C GLY A 325 -5.06 18.01 10.05
N ARG A 326 -5.37 17.43 8.89
CA ARG A 326 -6.59 16.65 8.65
C ARG A 326 -6.30 15.26 8.09
N LEU A 327 -7.18 14.33 8.40
CA LEU A 327 -7.17 12.95 7.89
C LEU A 327 -8.27 12.81 6.84
N TYR A 328 -7.88 12.47 5.61
CA TYR A 328 -8.79 12.24 4.50
C TYR A 328 -8.84 10.76 4.16
N GLY A 329 -10.03 10.17 4.17
CA GLY A 329 -10.23 8.75 3.89
C GLY A 329 -11.46 8.49 3.05
N VAL A 330 -11.47 7.37 2.34
CA VAL A 330 -12.64 6.93 1.57
C VAL A 330 -13.35 5.81 2.32
N GLY A 331 -14.65 5.96 2.49
CA GLY A 331 -15.54 4.97 3.09
C GLY A 331 -16.70 4.63 2.16
N ARG A 332 -17.63 3.79 2.63
CA ARG A 332 -18.84 3.45 1.87
C ARG A 332 -19.71 4.66 1.53
N ALA A 333 -19.59 5.74 2.30
CA ALA A 333 -20.35 6.95 2.13
C ALA A 333 -19.66 8.01 1.26
N GLY A 334 -18.48 7.70 0.69
CA GLY A 334 -17.67 8.64 -0.09
C GLY A 334 -16.43 9.11 0.67
N VAL A 335 -16.08 10.38 0.53
CA VAL A 335 -14.90 11.01 1.15
C VAL A 335 -15.26 11.49 2.55
N ASN A 336 -14.36 11.26 3.49
CA ASN A 336 -14.45 11.73 4.86
C ASN A 336 -13.23 12.58 5.17
N CYS A 337 -13.44 13.67 5.90
CA CYS A 337 -12.40 14.53 6.42
C CYS A 337 -12.57 14.67 7.94
N TYR A 338 -11.51 14.38 8.68
CA TYR A 338 -11.47 14.49 10.13
C TYR A 338 -10.33 15.41 10.56
N ASP A 339 -10.51 16.15 11.64
CA ASP A 339 -9.41 16.82 12.33
C ASP A 339 -8.46 15.76 12.89
N ALA A 340 -7.17 15.85 12.58
CA ALA A 340 -6.21 14.82 13.00
C ALA A 340 -5.91 14.88 14.51
N ALA A 341 -6.02 16.06 15.12
CA ALA A 341 -5.71 16.25 16.54
C ALA A 341 -6.84 15.77 17.45
N THR A 342 -8.10 15.85 17.01
CA THR A 342 -9.27 15.49 17.83
C THR A 342 -10.04 14.27 17.34
N GLY A 343 -9.92 13.92 16.06
CA GLY A 343 -10.76 12.91 15.41
C GLY A 343 -12.17 13.42 15.05
N ASP A 344 -12.46 14.70 15.26
CA ASP A 344 -13.77 15.28 14.94
C ASP A 344 -13.99 15.33 13.42
N ARG A 345 -15.20 15.02 12.98
CA ARG A 345 -15.56 15.10 11.56
C ARG A 345 -15.68 16.56 11.13
N VAL A 346 -14.88 16.94 10.12
CA VAL A 346 -14.97 18.23 9.43
C VAL A 346 -16.10 18.16 8.40
N TYR A 347 -16.03 17.21 7.46
CA TYR A 347 -17.09 16.95 6.49
C TYR A 347 -17.11 15.48 6.05
N GLN A 348 -18.22 15.08 5.43
CA GLN A 348 -18.39 13.78 4.80
C GLN A 348 -19.31 13.92 3.59
N GLU A 349 -18.80 13.59 2.41
CA GLU A 349 -19.49 13.83 1.15
C GLU A 349 -19.43 12.62 0.23
N ARG A 350 -20.48 12.44 -0.57
CA ARG A 350 -20.48 11.44 -1.64
C ARG A 350 -19.71 11.98 -2.83
N PHE A 351 -18.99 11.09 -3.50
CA PHE A 351 -18.45 11.41 -4.82
C PHE A 351 -19.56 11.83 -5.78
N VAL A 352 -19.35 12.93 -6.49
CA VAL A 352 -20.30 13.42 -7.49
C VAL A 352 -20.22 12.50 -8.71
N ASN A 353 -21.31 11.80 -8.99
CA ASN A 353 -21.50 11.00 -10.19
C ASN A 353 -22.24 11.86 -11.22
N ALA A 354 -21.58 12.19 -12.33
CA ALA A 354 -22.14 13.05 -13.37
C ALA A 354 -23.45 12.49 -14.02
N ASP A 355 -23.77 11.21 -13.79
CA ASP A 355 -24.96 10.53 -14.32
C ASP A 355 -25.95 10.04 -13.25
N ALA A 356 -25.79 10.40 -11.96
CA ALA A 356 -26.80 10.07 -10.97
C ALA A 356 -27.98 11.06 -11.10
N PRO A 357 -29.23 10.61 -11.33
CA PRO A 357 -30.35 11.52 -11.18
C PRO A 357 -30.31 12.12 -9.77
N ALA A 358 -30.59 13.42 -9.68
CA ALA A 358 -30.72 14.10 -8.39
C ALA A 358 -31.63 13.29 -7.47
N PRO A 359 -31.38 13.25 -6.15
CA PRO A 359 -32.24 12.50 -5.24
C PRO A 359 -33.66 13.08 -5.35
N GLU A 360 -34.58 12.33 -5.95
CA GLU A 360 -36.01 12.62 -5.82
C GLU A 360 -36.32 12.56 -4.32
N GLU A 361 -36.91 13.63 -3.79
CA GLU A 361 -37.53 13.62 -2.47
C GLU A 361 -38.43 12.39 -2.41
N ALA A 362 -38.06 11.43 -1.56
CA ALA A 362 -38.77 10.17 -1.46
C ALA A 362 -40.22 10.45 -1.06
N ALA A 363 -41.13 10.40 -2.04
CA ALA A 363 -42.54 10.29 -1.79
C ALA A 363 -42.79 9.00 -0.98
N PRO A 364 -43.71 9.01 -0.01
CA PRO A 364 -43.97 7.83 0.80
C PRO A 364 -44.57 6.73 -0.10
N GLU A 365 -43.79 5.71 -0.44
CA GLU A 365 -44.31 4.51 -1.08
C GLU A 365 -45.21 3.75 -0.09
N GLU A 366 -46.51 3.74 -0.35
CA GLU A 366 -47.43 2.78 0.24
C GLU A 366 -46.99 1.36 -0.18
N ALA A 367 -46.74 0.52 0.82
CA ALA A 367 -46.25 -0.84 0.62
C ALA A 367 -47.29 -1.71 -0.12
N PRO A 368 -46.93 -2.38 -1.23
CA PRO A 368 -47.72 -3.49 -1.73
C PRO A 368 -47.45 -4.70 -0.83
N GLU A 369 -48.50 -5.24 -0.23
CA GLU A 369 -48.45 -6.50 0.50
C GLU A 369 -47.98 -7.64 -0.42
N GLY A 370 -47.00 -8.42 0.05
CA GLY A 370 -46.78 -9.77 -0.49
C GLY A 370 -45.63 -9.96 -1.47
N ARG A 371 -44.44 -9.41 -1.19
CA ARG A 371 -43.17 -10.04 -1.61
C ARG A 371 -42.04 -9.62 -0.68
N ARG A 372 -41.65 -10.50 0.25
CA ARG A 372 -40.40 -10.35 1.01
C ARG A 372 -39.20 -10.57 0.07
N GLY A 373 -38.91 -9.56 -0.75
CA GLY A 373 -37.66 -9.44 -1.47
C GLY A 373 -36.54 -9.17 -0.46
N ARG A 374 -35.54 -10.04 -0.44
CA ARG A 374 -34.31 -9.92 0.34
C ARG A 374 -33.67 -8.57 0.01
N ARG A 375 -33.69 -7.60 0.93
CA ARG A 375 -32.87 -6.37 0.82
C ARG A 375 -31.43 -6.81 0.60
N GLY A 376 -30.90 -6.56 -0.60
CA GLY A 376 -29.53 -6.92 -0.96
C GLY A 376 -28.56 -6.18 -0.04
N ARG A 377 -27.83 -6.90 0.80
CA ARG A 377 -26.58 -6.38 1.37
C ARG A 377 -25.66 -6.06 0.20
N GLY A 378 -25.34 -4.79 -0.04
CA GLY A 378 -24.36 -4.38 -1.05
C GLY A 378 -23.06 -5.18 -0.86
N GLY A 379 -22.64 -5.90 -1.90
CA GLY A 379 -21.47 -6.77 -1.87
C GLY A 379 -20.15 -6.01 -1.69
N PHE A 380 -19.06 -6.77 -1.50
CA PHE A 380 -17.69 -6.24 -1.40
C PHE A 380 -17.21 -5.47 -2.64
N GLY A 381 -17.86 -5.64 -3.80
CA GLY A 381 -17.49 -4.94 -5.04
C GLY A 381 -17.62 -3.41 -5.01
N SER A 382 -18.28 -2.83 -4.00
CA SER A 382 -18.40 -1.37 -3.81
C SER A 382 -17.46 -0.82 -2.72
N MET A 383 -16.64 -1.68 -2.10
CA MET A 383 -15.76 -1.27 -1.00
C MET A 383 -14.50 -0.63 -1.58
N PRO A 384 -14.03 0.51 -1.05
CA PRO A 384 -12.80 1.14 -1.53
C PRO A 384 -11.59 0.32 -1.04
N TYR A 385 -10.97 -0.40 -1.98
CA TYR A 385 -9.73 -1.18 -1.78
C TYR A 385 -8.49 -0.34 -2.06
N SER A 386 -8.50 0.37 -3.19
CA SER A 386 -7.46 1.32 -3.55
C SER A 386 -7.43 2.44 -2.52
N SER A 387 -6.24 2.73 -1.99
CA SER A 387 -6.10 3.86 -1.12
C SER A 387 -5.98 5.15 -1.93
N PRO A 388 -6.43 6.30 -1.40
CA PRO A 388 -6.14 7.56 -2.03
C PRO A 388 -4.65 7.90 -1.99
N VAL A 389 -4.21 8.67 -2.99
CA VAL A 389 -2.90 9.33 -3.03
C VAL A 389 -3.07 10.83 -3.15
N VAL A 390 -2.09 11.59 -2.66
CA VAL A 390 -2.08 13.06 -2.68
C VAL A 390 -0.86 13.59 -3.40
N VAL A 391 -1.04 14.66 -4.16
CA VAL A 391 0.05 15.46 -4.74
C VAL A 391 -0.35 16.92 -4.77
N GLY A 392 0.47 17.78 -4.15
CA GLY A 392 0.04 19.13 -3.80
C GLY A 392 -1.20 19.06 -2.91
N ASP A 393 -2.28 19.72 -3.33
CA ASP A 393 -3.59 19.70 -2.68
C ASP A 393 -4.60 18.75 -3.37
N LEU A 394 -4.16 17.92 -4.31
CA LEU A 394 -5.02 17.03 -5.07
C LEU A 394 -5.02 15.63 -4.46
N PHE A 395 -6.18 15.21 -3.98
CA PHE A 395 -6.50 13.87 -3.55
C PHE A 395 -7.08 13.08 -4.72
N CYS A 396 -6.50 11.92 -5.05
CA CYS A 396 -6.98 11.04 -6.10
C CYS A 396 -7.30 9.66 -5.54
N HIS A 397 -8.50 9.15 -5.84
CA HIS A 397 -8.95 7.81 -5.44
C HIS A 397 -9.58 7.07 -6.62
N PHE A 398 -9.21 5.79 -6.78
CA PHE A 398 -9.81 4.87 -7.76
C PHE A 398 -10.83 3.94 -7.09
N GLY A 399 -12.04 3.89 -7.63
CA GLY A 399 -12.98 2.79 -7.42
C GLY A 399 -12.55 1.54 -8.18
N ARG A 400 -13.01 0.37 -7.73
CA ARG A 400 -12.66 -0.94 -8.34
C ARG A 400 -13.12 -1.08 -9.79
N ASP A 401 -14.10 -0.27 -10.20
CA ASP A 401 -14.69 -0.22 -11.53
C ASP A 401 -13.92 0.64 -12.54
N GLY A 402 -12.77 1.20 -12.14
CA GLY A 402 -11.94 2.06 -12.98
C GLY A 402 -12.38 3.53 -12.98
N VAL A 403 -13.40 3.89 -12.19
CA VAL A 403 -13.78 5.29 -11.97
C VAL A 403 -12.82 5.91 -10.95
N ALA A 404 -12.21 7.04 -11.30
CA ALA A 404 -11.38 7.81 -10.40
C ALA A 404 -12.01 9.17 -10.08
N HIS A 405 -11.82 9.63 -8.86
CA HIS A 405 -12.26 10.93 -8.39
C HIS A 405 -11.06 11.74 -7.92
N VAL A 406 -10.98 12.99 -8.41
CA VAL A 406 -9.98 13.97 -7.98
C VAL A 406 -10.68 15.03 -7.17
N VAL A 407 -10.22 15.23 -5.94
CA VAL A 407 -10.77 16.17 -4.97
C VAL A 407 -9.65 17.12 -4.56
N ARG A 408 -9.93 18.42 -4.54
CA ARG A 408 -9.04 19.39 -3.92
C ARG A 408 -9.26 19.37 -2.41
N LEU A 409 -8.17 19.21 -1.67
CA LEU A 409 -8.18 19.16 -0.21
C LEU A 409 -8.36 20.55 0.38
N GLY A 410 -9.18 20.66 1.42
CA GLY A 410 -9.51 21.93 2.06
C GLY A 410 -10.56 21.78 3.15
N GLU A 411 -11.10 22.90 3.63
CA GLU A 411 -12.17 22.92 4.64
C GLU A 411 -13.52 22.47 4.11
N GLU A 412 -13.73 22.61 2.80
CA GLU A 412 -14.94 22.23 2.10
C GLU A 412 -14.60 21.19 1.02
N TYR A 413 -15.59 20.37 0.69
CA TYR A 413 -15.45 19.35 -0.35
C TYR A 413 -15.48 19.98 -1.75
N ASP A 414 -14.42 19.76 -2.53
CA ASP A 414 -14.29 20.24 -3.91
C ASP A 414 -13.85 19.10 -4.85
N GLN A 415 -14.80 18.43 -5.50
CA GLN A 415 -14.46 17.44 -6.54
C GLN A 415 -14.18 18.14 -7.86
N VAL A 416 -12.90 18.19 -8.24
CA VAL A 416 -12.44 18.91 -9.44
C VAL A 416 -12.48 18.05 -10.71
N ALA A 417 -12.46 16.72 -10.60
CA ALA A 417 -12.57 15.85 -11.77
C ALA A 417 -13.13 14.46 -11.44
N ARG A 418 -13.73 13.83 -12.46
CA ARG A 418 -14.08 12.40 -12.49
C ARG A 418 -13.55 11.80 -13.78
N ASN A 419 -12.76 10.74 -13.65
CA ASN A 419 -12.09 10.08 -14.75
C ASN A 419 -12.50 8.61 -14.82
N VAL A 420 -12.39 8.00 -15.99
CA VAL A 420 -12.74 6.59 -16.20
C VAL A 420 -11.68 5.93 -17.08
N LEU A 421 -11.15 4.80 -16.62
CA LEU A 421 -10.35 3.87 -17.42
C LEU A 421 -11.13 2.58 -17.64
N THR A 422 -11.15 2.09 -18.88
CA THR A 422 -11.96 0.93 -19.24
C THR A 422 -11.10 -0.23 -19.77
N ASP A 423 -11.07 -1.32 -19.01
CA ASP A 423 -10.59 -2.64 -19.44
C ASP A 423 -11.45 -3.80 -18.87
N GLY A 424 -12.47 -3.46 -18.07
CA GLY A 424 -13.29 -4.44 -17.35
C GLY A 424 -12.48 -5.30 -16.37
N GLY A 425 -11.30 -4.83 -15.96
CA GLY A 425 -10.49 -5.36 -14.88
C GLY A 425 -10.83 -4.68 -13.56
N ASP A 426 -10.18 -5.16 -12.51
CA ASP A 426 -10.36 -4.70 -11.14
C ASP A 426 -9.27 -3.68 -10.74
N PHE A 427 -9.66 -2.52 -10.23
CA PHE A 427 -8.74 -1.43 -9.86
C PHE A 427 -8.51 -1.34 -8.33
N SER A 428 -8.21 -2.47 -7.68
CA SER A 428 -7.93 -2.48 -6.23
C SER A 428 -6.55 -1.94 -5.83
N ALA A 429 -5.64 -1.75 -6.79
CA ALA A 429 -4.29 -1.25 -6.51
C ALA A 429 -4.29 0.27 -6.23
N THR A 430 -3.49 0.68 -5.26
CA THR A 430 -3.20 2.10 -5.01
C THR A 430 -2.24 2.61 -6.10
N PRO A 431 -2.50 3.76 -6.74
CA PRO A 431 -1.58 4.32 -7.74
C PRO A 431 -0.21 4.69 -7.17
N ALA A 432 0.78 4.75 -8.05
CA ALA A 432 2.08 5.37 -7.76
C ALA A 432 2.20 6.72 -8.46
N LEU A 433 2.88 7.67 -7.82
CA LEU A 433 3.12 9.01 -8.36
C LEU A 433 4.62 9.23 -8.52
N SER A 434 5.02 9.80 -9.66
CA SER A 434 6.42 10.15 -9.92
C SER A 434 6.50 11.10 -11.12
N GLU A 435 7.20 12.21 -10.98
CA GLU A 435 7.53 13.19 -12.03
C GLU A 435 6.33 13.58 -12.90
N GLY A 436 5.24 14.06 -12.29
CA GLY A 436 4.04 14.46 -13.03
C GLY A 436 3.29 13.32 -13.71
N ALA A 437 3.64 12.06 -13.41
CA ALA A 437 2.92 10.87 -13.86
C ALA A 437 2.20 10.17 -12.70
N MET A 438 1.12 9.50 -13.06
CA MET A 438 0.43 8.54 -12.21
C MET A 438 0.44 7.17 -12.89
N TYR A 439 1.00 6.19 -12.21
CA TYR A 439 1.01 4.80 -12.64
C TYR A 439 -0.13 4.05 -11.96
N VAL A 440 -1.05 3.55 -12.78
CA VAL A 440 -2.28 2.90 -12.32
C VAL A 440 -2.28 1.47 -12.83
N ARG A 441 -2.78 0.57 -11.99
CA ARG A 441 -2.90 -0.84 -12.30
C ARG A 441 -4.36 -1.27 -12.18
N SER A 442 -4.82 -2.07 -13.14
CA SER A 442 -5.96 -2.97 -12.96
C SER A 442 -5.50 -4.43 -12.85
N SER A 443 -6.43 -5.37 -12.69
CA SER A 443 -6.14 -6.80 -12.82
C SER A 443 -5.78 -7.26 -14.24
N LYS A 444 -5.84 -6.38 -15.24
CA LYS A 444 -5.55 -6.72 -16.65
C LYS A 444 -4.49 -5.84 -17.30
N CYS A 445 -4.36 -4.59 -16.91
CA CYS A 445 -3.51 -3.62 -17.59
C CYS A 445 -2.72 -2.77 -16.59
N LEU A 446 -1.61 -2.22 -17.09
CA LEU A 446 -0.82 -1.17 -16.44
C LEU A 446 -0.89 0.09 -17.29
N TYR A 447 -1.03 1.24 -16.64
CA TYR A 447 -1.29 2.54 -17.26
C TYR A 447 -0.27 3.58 -16.79
N CYS A 448 0.10 4.50 -17.67
CA CYS A 448 0.76 5.75 -17.31
C CYS A 448 -0.11 6.93 -17.73
N ILE A 449 -0.60 7.67 -16.73
CA ILE A 449 -1.31 8.93 -16.92
C ILE A 449 -0.29 10.06 -16.76
N ARG A 450 -0.12 10.87 -17.80
CA ARG A 450 0.79 12.03 -17.81
C ARG A 450 0.27 13.04 -18.82
N SER A 451 0.59 14.32 -18.63
CA SER A 451 0.32 15.35 -19.64
C SER A 451 1.07 15.00 -20.92
N THR A 452 0.34 14.70 -22.00
CA THR A 452 0.93 14.36 -23.30
C THR A 452 1.13 15.60 -24.19
N GLY A 453 0.68 16.78 -23.77
CA GLY A 453 0.75 18.02 -24.55
C GLY A 453 -0.08 18.03 -25.85
N GLU A 454 -0.68 16.89 -26.21
CA GLU A 454 -1.44 16.72 -27.44
C GLU A 454 -2.94 16.61 -27.14
N SER A 455 -3.72 17.56 -27.66
CA SER A 455 -5.14 17.33 -27.89
C SER A 455 -5.26 16.22 -28.94
N VAL A 456 -5.56 15.00 -28.52
CA VAL A 456 -5.71 13.88 -29.45
C VAL A 456 -6.93 14.15 -30.34
N ALA A 457 -6.66 14.56 -31.58
CA ALA A 457 -7.66 14.49 -32.63
C ALA A 457 -7.98 13.00 -32.85
N ALA A 458 -9.22 12.62 -32.54
CA ALA A 458 -9.74 11.29 -32.75
C ALA A 458 -9.39 10.78 -34.16
N ARG A 459 -8.85 9.57 -34.26
CA ARG A 459 -8.80 8.79 -35.50
C ARG A 459 -9.68 7.57 -35.38
#